data_AF-A0A1B8A7S2-F1
#
_entry.id   AF-A0A1B8A7S2-F1
#
_cell.length_a   1.000
_cell.length_b   1.000
_cell.length_c   1.000
_cell.angle_alpha   90.00
_cell.angle_beta   90.00
_cell.angle_gamma   90.00
#
_symmetry.space_group_name_H-M   'P 1'
#
loop_
_entity.id
_entity.type
_entity.pdbx_description
1 polymer ?
#
loop_
_entity_poly.entity_id
_entity_poly.type
_entity_poly.pdbx_seq_one_letter_code
_entity_poly.pdbx_strand_id
1 'polypeptide(L)'
;MILEGFGKLEKNYDKTDPMAVRHINRARSCLAECLGDPLCDMMLLLALTFGACTVTPHIDEMGAEFHPAAKRKDSDMLAATMVIRMLWFMRREEFPWDDTGGKMLSVGKMTQKIENRGFNNRGLLKLGWVEHNSTTGTRRRTPRTTELKLKSVEELYDDRKRLVSAMKNAEKFISIVFGSDDKIWVARCSSIIQDR
;
A
#
# COMPACT_ATOMS: atom_id res chain seq x y z
N MET A 1 14.79 -1.16 2.16
CA MET A 1 13.51 -1.77 2.60
C MET A 1 12.61 -2.27 1.45
N ILE A 2 12.12 -1.41 0.54
CA ILE A 2 11.08 -1.82 -0.44
C ILE A 2 11.61 -2.85 -1.46
N LEU A 3 12.79 -2.63 -2.04
CA LEU A 3 13.37 -3.55 -3.02
C LEU A 3 13.72 -4.92 -2.42
N GLU A 4 14.16 -4.94 -1.16
CA GLU A 4 14.38 -6.16 -0.38
C GLU A 4 13.05 -6.90 -0.15
N GLY A 5 11.97 -6.16 0.11
CA GLY A 5 10.62 -6.68 0.21
C GLY A 5 10.12 -7.34 -1.07
N PHE A 6 10.38 -6.73 -2.23
CA PHE A 6 10.13 -7.34 -3.55
C PHE A 6 10.89 -8.66 -3.70
N GLY A 7 12.19 -8.69 -3.36
CA GLY A 7 13.01 -9.91 -3.42
C GLY A 7 12.51 -11.02 -2.47
N LYS A 8 12.06 -10.65 -1.27
CA LYS A 8 11.42 -11.59 -0.33
C LYS A 8 10.10 -12.15 -0.87
N LEU A 9 9.27 -11.30 -1.50
CA LEU A 9 8.02 -11.73 -2.12
C LEU A 9 8.28 -12.70 -3.27
N GLU A 10 9.21 -12.37 -4.16
CA GLU A 10 9.61 -13.23 -5.29
C GLU A 10 10.06 -14.61 -4.82
N LYS A 11 10.96 -14.67 -3.83
CA LYS A 11 11.46 -15.93 -3.23
C LYS A 11 10.38 -16.81 -2.61
N ASN A 12 9.22 -16.27 -2.23
CA ASN A 12 8.12 -17.09 -1.70
C ASN A 12 7.36 -17.86 -2.80
N TYR A 13 7.50 -17.43 -4.06
CA TYR A 13 6.74 -17.98 -5.18
C TYR A 13 7.63 -18.57 -6.28
N ASP A 14 8.95 -18.33 -6.25
CA ASP A 14 9.93 -18.77 -7.25
C ASP A 14 9.79 -20.24 -7.68
N LYS A 15 9.48 -21.13 -6.73
CA LYS A 15 9.34 -22.57 -6.96
C LYS A 15 7.90 -23.05 -7.11
N THR A 16 6.91 -22.23 -6.77
CA THR A 16 5.51 -22.68 -6.62
C THR A 16 4.54 -21.99 -7.56
N ASP A 17 4.83 -20.74 -7.95
CA ASP A 17 3.94 -19.95 -8.78
C ASP A 17 4.70 -18.94 -9.64
N PRO A 18 5.18 -19.37 -10.83
CA PRO A 18 5.86 -18.49 -11.78
C PRO A 18 5.02 -17.31 -12.25
N MET A 19 3.69 -17.41 -12.23
CA MET A 19 2.79 -16.32 -12.62
C MET A 19 2.77 -15.21 -11.56
N ALA A 20 2.81 -15.58 -10.28
CA ALA A 20 2.96 -14.61 -9.19
C ALA A 20 4.32 -13.91 -9.26
N VAL A 21 5.40 -14.64 -9.56
CA VAL A 21 6.74 -14.05 -9.78
C VAL A 21 6.71 -13.03 -10.92
N ARG A 22 6.13 -13.38 -12.07
CA ARG A 22 5.99 -12.43 -13.20
C ARG A 22 5.21 -11.17 -12.81
N HIS A 23 4.15 -11.31 -12.01
CA HIS A 23 3.39 -10.18 -11.50
C HIS A 23 4.24 -9.28 -10.58
N ILE A 24 4.99 -9.86 -9.65
CA ILE A 24 5.90 -9.13 -8.74
C ILE A 24 6.97 -8.40 -9.54
N ASN A 25 7.55 -9.06 -10.55
CA ASN A 25 8.58 -8.47 -11.40
C ASN A 25 8.02 -7.34 -12.27
N ARG A 26 6.81 -7.47 -12.82
CA ARG A 26 6.16 -6.33 -13.53
C ARG A 26 5.93 -5.16 -12.58
N ALA A 27 5.45 -5.40 -11.36
CA ALA A 27 5.27 -4.34 -10.37
C ALA A 27 6.60 -3.65 -10.00
N ARG A 28 7.69 -4.42 -9.89
CA ARG A 28 9.04 -3.88 -9.64
C ARG A 28 9.55 -3.01 -10.79
N SER A 29 9.39 -3.45 -12.03
CA SER A 29 9.73 -2.66 -13.22
C SER A 29 8.87 -1.40 -13.31
N CYS A 30 7.56 -1.52 -13.10
CA CYS A 30 6.62 -0.40 -13.09
C CYS A 30 6.99 0.63 -12.02
N LEU A 31 7.40 0.21 -10.82
CA LEU A 31 7.93 1.12 -9.79
C LEU A 31 9.14 1.90 -10.30
N ALA A 32 10.11 1.22 -10.91
CA ALA A 32 11.32 1.87 -11.43
C ALA A 32 11.00 2.88 -12.54
N GLU A 33 10.05 2.55 -13.42
CA GLU A 33 9.54 3.44 -14.48
C GLU A 33 8.79 4.66 -13.92
N CYS A 34 8.25 4.59 -12.70
CA CYS A 34 7.52 5.68 -12.04
C CYS A 34 8.41 6.57 -11.14
N LEU A 35 9.71 6.29 -10.99
CA LEU A 35 10.55 7.12 -10.13
C LEU A 35 10.64 8.56 -10.65
N GLY A 36 10.51 9.54 -9.74
CA GLY A 36 10.42 10.95 -10.08
C GLY A 36 9.00 11.45 -10.38
N ASP A 37 8.02 10.55 -10.50
CA ASP A 37 6.61 10.94 -10.50
C ASP A 37 6.18 11.38 -9.08
N PRO A 38 5.51 12.53 -8.92
CA PRO A 38 5.10 13.03 -7.61
C PRO A 38 4.20 12.05 -6.81
N LEU A 39 3.30 11.32 -7.46
CA LEU A 39 2.43 10.35 -6.79
C LEU A 39 3.21 9.10 -6.41
N CYS A 40 4.20 8.70 -7.22
CA CYS A 40 5.15 7.65 -6.85
C CYS A 40 5.93 8.03 -5.58
N ASP A 41 6.42 9.27 -5.46
CA ASP A 41 7.09 9.75 -4.24
C ASP A 41 6.17 9.65 -3.01
N MET A 42 4.91 10.07 -3.15
CA MET A 42 3.92 9.97 -2.08
C MET A 42 3.67 8.52 -1.68
N MET A 43 3.52 7.62 -2.66
CA MET A 43 3.36 6.18 -2.43
C MET A 43 4.56 5.61 -1.65
N LEU A 44 5.78 5.97 -2.04
CA LEU A 44 7.00 5.53 -1.36
C LEU A 44 7.07 6.07 0.07
N LEU A 45 6.75 7.34 0.30
CA LEU A 45 6.69 7.93 1.64
C LEU A 45 5.72 7.19 2.56
N LEU A 46 4.52 6.87 2.05
CA LEU A 46 3.51 6.12 2.80
C LEU A 46 3.97 4.69 3.12
N ALA A 47 4.47 3.96 2.13
CA ALA A 47 4.95 2.59 2.30
C ALA A 47 6.15 2.51 3.25
N LEU A 48 7.09 3.47 3.16
CA LEU A 48 8.23 3.57 4.06
C LEU A 48 7.79 3.86 5.49
N THR A 49 6.84 4.76 5.69
CA THR A 49 6.33 5.10 7.03
C THR A 49 5.68 3.89 7.71
N PHE A 50 4.91 3.11 6.97
CA PHE A 50 4.30 1.88 7.47
C PHE A 50 5.32 0.78 7.77
N GLY A 51 6.30 0.57 6.89
CA GLY A 51 7.36 -0.43 7.10
C GLY A 51 8.30 -0.07 8.25
N ALA A 52 8.55 1.22 8.48
CA ALA A 52 9.35 1.71 9.60
C ALA A 52 8.63 1.64 10.96
N CYS A 53 7.31 1.48 10.96
CA CYS A 53 6.52 1.37 12.17
C CYS A 53 6.92 0.11 12.97
N THR A 54 7.09 0.29 14.28
CA THR A 54 7.45 -0.79 15.22
C THR A 54 6.36 -1.87 15.35
N VAL A 55 5.12 -1.54 14.97
CA VAL A 55 3.99 -2.47 14.84
C VAL A 55 3.54 -2.54 13.39
N THR A 56 2.74 -3.53 13.02
CA THR A 56 2.03 -3.50 11.72
C THR A 56 0.73 -2.73 11.89
N PRO A 57 0.56 -1.55 11.26
CA PRO A 57 -0.70 -0.82 11.31
C PRO A 57 -1.76 -1.58 10.50
N HIS A 58 -2.95 -1.75 11.06
CA HIS A 58 -4.03 -2.54 10.50
C HIS A 58 -5.39 -1.90 10.74
N ILE A 59 -6.35 -2.20 9.88
CA ILE A 59 -7.77 -1.86 10.07
C ILE A 59 -8.54 -3.17 10.03
N ASP A 60 -9.17 -3.49 11.15
CA ASP A 60 -10.01 -4.68 11.31
C ASP A 60 -11.35 -4.57 10.55
N GLU A 61 -12.28 -5.48 10.81
CA GLU A 61 -13.57 -5.52 10.12
C GLU A 61 -14.61 -4.50 10.55
N MET A 62 -14.44 -3.92 11.72
CA MET A 62 -15.41 -3.05 12.37
C MET A 62 -14.90 -1.63 12.58
N GLY A 63 -13.60 -1.39 12.40
CA GLY A 63 -12.92 -0.14 12.69
C GLY A 63 -12.77 0.77 11.47
N ALA A 64 -12.66 2.07 11.77
CA ALA A 64 -12.36 3.13 10.81
C ALA A 64 -10.94 3.71 10.99
N GLU A 65 -10.22 3.25 12.01
CA GLU A 65 -8.91 3.76 12.41
C GLU A 65 -7.85 2.67 12.34
N PHE A 66 -6.60 3.07 12.11
CA PHE A 66 -5.49 2.14 12.26
C PHE A 66 -5.31 1.75 13.72
N HIS A 67 -4.97 0.49 13.94
CA HIS A 67 -4.53 -0.05 15.23
C HIS A 67 -3.38 -1.04 15.01
N PRO A 68 -2.63 -1.42 16.05
CA PRO A 68 -1.64 -2.49 15.94
C PRO A 68 -2.32 -3.81 15.57
N ALA A 69 -1.78 -4.51 14.58
CA ALA A 69 -2.12 -5.91 14.34
C ALA A 69 -1.64 -6.78 15.51
N ALA A 70 -2.36 -7.88 15.78
CA ALA A 70 -2.02 -8.84 16.84
C ALA A 70 -0.63 -9.48 16.64
N LYS A 71 -0.15 -9.58 15.39
CA LYS A 71 1.18 -10.08 15.04
C LYS A 71 1.86 -9.11 14.09
N ARG A 72 3.10 -8.72 14.43
CA ARG A 72 3.96 -7.94 13.54
C ARG A 72 4.29 -8.76 12.29
N LYS A 73 4.11 -8.15 11.13
CA LYS A 73 4.48 -8.67 9.82
C LYS A 73 5.90 -8.22 9.47
N ASP A 74 6.53 -8.91 8.52
CA ASP A 74 7.81 -8.49 7.97
C ASP A 74 7.66 -7.09 7.33
N SER A 75 8.44 -6.13 7.80
CA SER A 75 8.36 -4.71 7.40
C SER A 75 8.64 -4.50 5.92
N ASP A 76 9.63 -5.22 5.38
CA ASP A 76 10.04 -5.09 3.98
C ASP A 76 8.93 -5.61 3.07
N MET A 77 8.40 -6.79 3.39
CA MET A 77 7.28 -7.39 2.65
C MET A 77 5.99 -6.56 2.77
N LEU A 78 5.73 -5.94 3.93
CA LEU A 78 4.60 -5.03 4.12
C LEU A 78 4.72 -3.83 3.17
N ALA A 79 5.88 -3.15 3.19
CA ALA A 79 6.12 -1.99 2.35
C ALA A 79 6.04 -2.33 0.86
N ALA A 80 6.63 -3.45 0.42
CA ALA A 80 6.52 -3.92 -0.96
C ALA A 80 5.07 -4.29 -1.34
N THR A 81 4.33 -4.93 -0.43
CA THR A 81 2.91 -5.25 -0.66
C THR A 81 2.08 -3.98 -0.82
N MET A 82 2.33 -2.95 0.00
CA MET A 82 1.66 -1.64 -0.15
C MET A 82 1.94 -1.04 -1.53
N VAL A 83 3.21 -0.97 -1.93
CA VAL A 83 3.60 -0.43 -3.25
C VAL A 83 2.94 -1.20 -4.39
N ILE A 84 2.99 -2.54 -4.39
CA ILE A 84 2.33 -3.36 -5.42
C ILE A 84 0.83 -3.02 -5.51
N ARG A 85 0.15 -2.98 -4.36
CA ARG A 85 -1.29 -2.71 -4.32
C ARG A 85 -1.63 -1.30 -4.78
N MET A 86 -0.81 -0.31 -4.42
CA MET A 86 -1.00 1.09 -4.82
C MET A 86 -0.74 1.29 -6.31
N LEU A 87 0.29 0.62 -6.86
CA LEU A 87 0.59 0.59 -8.29
C LEU A 87 -0.53 0.01 -9.14
N TRP A 88 -1.24 -1.02 -8.66
CA TRP A 88 -2.39 -1.56 -9.39
C TRP A 88 -3.39 -0.49 -9.79
N PHE A 89 -3.63 0.49 -8.92
CA PHE A 89 -4.57 1.57 -9.20
C PHE A 89 -3.91 2.72 -9.97
N MET A 90 -2.67 3.06 -9.65
CA MET A 90 -1.94 4.17 -10.26
C MET A 90 -1.56 3.91 -11.73
N ARG A 91 -1.21 2.66 -12.05
CA ARG A 91 -0.76 2.21 -13.38
C ARG A 91 -1.59 1.00 -13.82
N ARG A 92 -2.91 1.20 -13.85
CA ARG A 92 -3.92 0.16 -14.03
C ARG A 92 -3.66 -0.71 -15.26
N GLU A 93 -3.23 -0.08 -16.34
CA GLU A 93 -2.88 -0.66 -17.64
C GLU A 93 -1.74 -1.66 -17.59
N GLU A 94 -0.88 -1.58 -16.58
CA GLU A 94 0.29 -2.45 -16.42
C GLU A 94 -0.02 -3.81 -15.81
N PHE A 95 -1.24 -3.97 -15.29
CA PHE A 95 -1.64 -5.15 -14.54
C PHE A 95 -2.87 -5.83 -15.13
N PRO A 96 -2.89 -7.17 -15.15
CA PRO A 96 -4.05 -7.91 -15.63
C PRO A 96 -5.13 -7.92 -14.57
N TRP A 97 -6.29 -7.33 -14.88
CA TRP A 97 -7.46 -7.35 -14.00
C TRP A 97 -8.26 -8.63 -14.15
N ASP A 98 -8.22 -9.22 -15.35
CA ASP A 98 -8.85 -10.49 -15.70
C ASP A 98 -7.82 -11.62 -15.82
N ASP A 99 -8.29 -12.85 -16.00
CA ASP A 99 -7.41 -13.99 -16.24
C ASP A 99 -6.69 -13.86 -17.58
N THR A 100 -5.38 -14.11 -17.59
CA THR A 100 -4.53 -14.03 -18.78
C THR A 100 -4.20 -15.39 -19.40
N GLY A 101 -4.86 -16.47 -18.94
CA GLY A 101 -4.62 -17.82 -19.44
C GLY A 101 -3.21 -18.33 -19.12
N GLY A 102 -2.69 -17.97 -17.95
CA GLY A 102 -1.38 -18.46 -17.48
C GLY A 102 -0.19 -17.53 -17.74
N LYS A 103 -0.37 -16.41 -18.44
CA LYS A 103 0.73 -15.47 -18.73
C LYS A 103 1.20 -14.72 -17.50
N MET A 104 0.28 -14.18 -16.71
CA MET A 104 0.57 -13.45 -15.47
C MET A 104 -0.64 -13.52 -14.55
N LEU A 105 -0.39 -13.59 -13.26
CA LEU A 105 -1.46 -13.73 -12.27
C LEU A 105 -2.31 -12.45 -12.25
N SER A 106 -3.64 -12.57 -12.23
CA SER A 106 -4.53 -11.40 -12.18
C SER A 106 -4.41 -10.66 -10.85
N VAL A 107 -4.74 -9.36 -10.83
CA VAL A 107 -4.79 -8.53 -9.61
C VAL A 107 -5.65 -9.19 -8.53
N GLY A 108 -6.79 -9.78 -8.90
CA GLY A 108 -7.67 -10.49 -7.97
C GLY A 108 -7.00 -11.70 -7.31
N LYS A 109 -6.35 -12.56 -8.12
CA LYS A 109 -5.60 -13.72 -7.60
C LYS A 109 -4.39 -13.26 -6.77
N MET A 110 -3.74 -12.16 -7.17
CA MET A 110 -2.53 -11.67 -6.49
C MET A 110 -2.88 -11.06 -5.14
N THR A 111 -4.03 -10.37 -5.08
CA THR A 111 -4.62 -9.85 -3.83
C THR A 111 -4.71 -10.95 -2.78
N GLN A 112 -5.26 -12.12 -3.13
CA GLN A 112 -5.41 -13.25 -2.20
C GLN A 112 -4.06 -13.78 -1.70
N LYS A 113 -3.04 -13.80 -2.56
CA LYS A 113 -1.70 -14.29 -2.19
C LYS A 113 -0.97 -13.37 -1.22
N ILE A 114 -1.12 -12.05 -1.36
CA ILE A 114 -0.39 -11.07 -0.54
C ILE A 114 -1.23 -10.43 0.58
N GLU A 115 -2.53 -10.76 0.67
CA GLU A 115 -3.46 -10.28 1.71
C GLU A 115 -2.89 -10.45 3.13
N ASN A 116 -2.33 -11.63 3.43
CA ASN A 116 -1.84 -11.95 4.77
C ASN A 116 -0.51 -11.25 5.14
N ARG A 117 0.05 -10.45 4.23
CA ARG A 117 1.31 -9.69 4.43
C ARG A 117 1.11 -8.34 5.10
N GLY A 118 -0.12 -8.00 5.47
CA GLY A 118 -0.39 -6.97 6.48
C GLY A 118 -1.02 -5.68 5.97
N PHE A 119 -1.28 -5.55 4.66
CA PHE A 119 -1.99 -4.38 4.12
C PHE A 119 -3.16 -4.79 3.23
N ASN A 120 -4.36 -4.39 3.65
CA ASN A 120 -5.62 -4.75 3.00
C ASN A 120 -6.26 -3.54 2.28
N ASN A 121 -7.36 -3.79 1.58
CA ASN A 121 -8.09 -2.75 0.85
C ASN A 121 -8.70 -1.66 1.73
N ARG A 122 -8.99 -1.94 3.00
CA ARG A 122 -9.42 -0.91 3.95
C ARG A 122 -8.29 0.07 4.27
N GLY A 123 -7.07 -0.45 4.42
CA GLY A 123 -5.88 0.39 4.57
C GLY A 123 -5.73 1.36 3.40
N LEU A 124 -5.90 0.89 2.15
CA LEU A 124 -5.84 1.76 0.97
C LEU A 124 -6.92 2.86 1.00
N LEU A 125 -8.15 2.51 1.39
CA LEU A 125 -9.26 3.47 1.55
C LEU A 125 -8.96 4.52 2.63
N LYS A 126 -8.48 4.08 3.80
CA LYS A 126 -8.15 4.99 4.91
C LYS A 126 -6.98 5.91 4.58
N LEU A 127 -6.00 5.42 3.82
CA LEU A 127 -4.91 6.25 3.29
C LEU A 127 -5.39 7.31 2.28
N GLY A 128 -6.63 7.20 1.78
CA GLY A 128 -7.11 8.05 0.70
C GLY A 128 -6.46 7.78 -0.65
N TRP A 129 -5.79 6.63 -0.82
CA TRP A 129 -5.18 6.28 -2.12
C TRP A 129 -6.24 5.87 -3.16
N VAL A 130 -7.28 5.20 -2.67
CA VAL A 130 -8.40 4.71 -3.47
C VAL A 130 -9.70 5.18 -2.88
N GLU A 131 -10.74 5.15 -3.70
CA GLU A 131 -12.11 5.34 -3.30
C GLU A 131 -12.99 4.23 -3.89
N HIS A 132 -14.23 4.15 -3.43
CA HIS A 132 -15.18 3.21 -4.01
C HIS A 132 -15.45 3.56 -5.48
N ASN A 133 -15.43 2.55 -6.34
CA ASN A 133 -15.94 2.69 -7.70
C ASN A 133 -17.46 2.89 -7.60
N SER A 134 -17.91 4.14 -7.80
CA SER A 134 -19.29 4.52 -7.57
C SER A 134 -20.18 3.95 -8.66
N THR A 135 -20.80 2.81 -8.39
CA THR A 135 -22.04 2.38 -9.06
C THR A 135 -22.74 1.35 -8.17
N THR A 136 -23.69 1.86 -7.38
CA THR A 136 -24.88 1.14 -6.88
C THR A 136 -24.65 -0.28 -6.34
N GLY A 137 -24.34 -0.40 -5.06
CA GLY A 137 -24.38 -1.67 -4.35
C GLY A 137 -24.12 -1.52 -2.85
N THR A 138 -24.63 -2.46 -2.06
CA THR A 138 -24.31 -2.57 -0.63
C THR A 138 -22.81 -2.68 -0.47
N ARG A 139 -22.18 -1.69 0.16
CA ARG A 139 -20.73 -1.68 0.39
C ARG A 139 -20.37 -2.90 1.23
N ARG A 140 -19.54 -3.80 0.67
CA ARG A 140 -18.97 -4.90 1.45
C ARG A 140 -18.20 -4.32 2.62
N ARG A 141 -18.26 -4.99 3.78
CA ARG A 141 -17.42 -4.63 4.92
C ARG A 141 -15.95 -4.60 4.51
N THR A 142 -15.48 -5.62 3.79
CA THR A 142 -14.15 -5.67 3.18
C THR A 142 -14.31 -5.55 1.66
N PRO A 143 -13.95 -4.40 1.05
CA PRO A 143 -14.10 -4.22 -0.39
C PRO A 143 -13.11 -5.09 -1.16
N ARG A 144 -13.58 -5.70 -2.24
CA ARG A 144 -12.73 -6.34 -3.26
C ARG A 144 -11.96 -5.27 -4.02
N THR A 145 -10.80 -5.65 -4.54
CA THR A 145 -9.94 -4.72 -5.30
C THR A 145 -10.66 -4.15 -6.53
N THR A 146 -11.59 -4.90 -7.13
CA THR A 146 -12.42 -4.46 -8.27
C THR A 146 -13.53 -3.48 -7.90
N GLU A 147 -13.89 -3.34 -6.61
CA GLU A 147 -14.86 -2.36 -6.11
C GLU A 147 -14.24 -1.00 -5.81
N LEU A 148 -12.94 -0.87 -6.07
CA LEU A 148 -12.15 0.32 -5.79
C LEU A 148 -11.63 0.90 -7.09
N LYS A 149 -11.45 2.21 -7.09
CA LYS A 149 -10.76 2.96 -8.13
C LYS A 149 -9.74 3.88 -7.48
N LEU A 150 -8.74 4.29 -8.25
CA LEU A 150 -7.83 5.34 -7.79
C LEU A 150 -8.65 6.60 -7.46
N LYS A 151 -8.29 7.27 -6.36
CA LYS A 151 -8.81 8.61 -6.09
C LYS A 151 -8.41 9.56 -7.23
N SER A 152 -9.15 10.65 -7.43
CA SER A 152 -8.80 11.59 -8.50
C SER A 152 -7.36 12.09 -8.36
N VAL A 153 -6.70 12.31 -9.48
CA VAL A 153 -5.28 12.71 -9.52
C VAL A 153 -5.11 14.06 -8.82
N GLU A 154 -6.05 14.98 -9.03
CA GLU A 154 -6.08 16.30 -8.42
C GLU A 154 -6.10 16.21 -6.88
N GLU A 155 -6.98 15.38 -6.33
CA GLU A 155 -7.06 15.21 -4.88
C GLU A 155 -5.82 14.51 -4.32
N LEU A 156 -5.25 13.54 -5.03
CA LEU A 156 -3.99 12.90 -4.63
C LEU A 156 -2.83 13.90 -4.61
N TYR A 157 -2.79 14.84 -5.56
CA TYR A 157 -1.82 15.94 -5.53
C TYR A 157 -2.01 16.86 -4.32
N ASP A 158 -3.24 17.15 -3.93
CA ASP A 158 -3.52 17.95 -2.74
C ASP A 158 -3.22 17.21 -1.45
N ASP A 159 -3.45 15.90 -1.39
CA ASP A 159 -3.02 15.05 -0.29
C ASP A 159 -1.48 15.02 -0.19
N ARG A 160 -0.79 14.88 -1.33
CA ARG A 160 0.68 14.98 -1.41
C ARG A 160 1.19 16.32 -0.88
N LYS A 161 0.62 17.45 -1.32
CA LYS A 161 1.04 18.80 -0.85
C LYS A 161 0.90 18.91 0.67
N ARG A 162 -0.20 18.41 1.23
CA ARG A 162 -0.42 18.37 2.68
C ARG A 162 0.62 17.51 3.38
N LEU A 163 0.91 16.32 2.86
CA LEU A 163 1.91 15.41 3.42
C LEU A 163 3.33 16.01 3.37
N VAL A 164 3.74 16.54 2.23
CA VAL A 164 5.07 17.14 2.02
C VAL A 164 5.27 18.38 2.90
N SER A 165 4.26 19.25 3.00
CA SER A 165 4.36 20.44 3.86
C SER A 165 4.50 20.09 5.35
N ALA A 166 3.96 18.94 5.77
CA ALA A 166 4.09 18.44 7.13
C ALA A 166 5.43 17.73 7.42
N MET A 167 6.26 17.39 6.42
CA MET A 167 7.50 16.64 6.64
C MET A 167 8.48 17.29 7.61
N LYS A 168 8.40 18.61 7.85
CA LYS A 168 9.23 19.32 8.84
C LYS A 168 8.74 19.17 10.29
N ASN A 169 7.51 18.70 10.48
CA ASN A 169 6.90 18.45 11.77
C ASN A 169 6.47 16.98 11.85
N ALA A 170 7.25 16.17 12.56
CA ALA A 170 7.02 14.73 12.65
C ALA A 170 5.64 14.37 13.20
N GLU A 171 5.16 15.05 14.25
CA GLU A 171 3.81 14.81 14.80
C GLU A 171 2.73 15.05 13.74
N LYS A 172 2.82 16.17 13.00
CA LYS A 172 1.85 16.49 11.96
C LYS A 172 1.93 15.54 10.77
N PHE A 173 3.13 15.17 10.35
CA PHE A 173 3.34 14.20 9.26
C PHE A 173 2.71 12.85 9.60
N ILE A 174 3.03 12.31 10.78
CA ILE A 174 2.51 11.02 11.24
C ILE A 174 0.98 11.08 11.43
N SER A 175 0.45 12.18 11.96
CA SER A 175 -1.00 12.39 12.07
C SER A 175 -1.70 12.33 10.71
N ILE A 176 -1.11 12.92 9.66
CA ILE A 176 -1.65 12.83 8.30
C ILE A 176 -1.58 11.39 7.77
N VAL A 177 -0.45 10.68 7.95
CA VAL A 177 -0.28 9.32 7.44
C VAL A 177 -1.27 8.33 8.06
N PHE A 178 -1.48 8.38 9.37
CA PHE A 178 -2.38 7.46 10.07
C PHE A 178 -3.80 8.01 10.23
N GLY A 179 -4.04 9.26 9.88
CA GLY A 179 -5.32 9.93 10.11
C GLY A 179 -5.69 10.02 11.59
N SER A 180 -4.70 10.17 12.48
CA SER A 180 -4.87 10.10 13.93
C SER A 180 -3.87 11.00 14.67
N ASP A 181 -4.37 11.83 15.59
CA ASP A 181 -3.53 12.68 16.44
C ASP A 181 -2.98 11.95 17.69
N ASP A 182 -3.19 10.63 17.79
CA ASP A 182 -2.63 9.84 18.88
C ASP A 182 -1.09 9.76 18.77
N LYS A 183 -0.41 10.35 19.74
CA LYS A 183 1.05 10.41 19.84
C LYS A 183 1.71 9.03 19.86
N ILE A 184 0.97 7.96 20.16
CA ILE A 184 1.50 6.60 20.09
C ILE A 184 2.01 6.24 18.69
N TRP A 185 1.40 6.77 17.63
CA TRP A 185 1.86 6.56 16.25
C TRP A 185 3.20 7.23 16.00
N VAL A 186 3.43 8.41 16.59
CA VAL A 186 4.71 9.13 16.51
C VAL A 186 5.81 8.30 17.17
N ALA A 187 5.55 7.80 18.39
CA ALA A 187 6.50 6.94 19.10
C ALA A 187 6.82 5.67 18.30
N ARG A 188 5.81 5.06 17.66
CA ARG A 188 5.97 3.85 16.86
C ARG A 188 6.76 4.05 15.57
N CYS A 189 6.82 5.27 15.05
CA CYS A 189 7.58 5.65 13.86
C CYS A 189 8.85 6.44 14.19
N SER A 190 9.34 6.37 15.43
CA SER A 190 10.53 7.11 15.88
C SER A 190 11.77 6.90 15.03
N SER A 191 11.95 5.71 14.44
CA SER A 191 13.09 5.38 13.56
C SER A 191 13.24 6.28 12.34
N ILE A 192 12.14 6.79 11.77
CA ILE A 192 12.18 7.72 10.62
C ILE A 192 12.14 9.20 11.04
N ILE A 193 11.98 9.47 12.33
CA ILE A 193 11.98 10.82 12.90
C ILE A 193 13.38 11.21 13.35
N GLN A 194 14.18 10.24 13.80
CA GLN A 194 15.50 10.45 14.40
C GLN A 194 16.65 10.53 13.38
N ASP A 195 16.44 10.18 12.11
CA ASP A 195 17.44 10.27 11.03
C ASP A 195 17.53 11.68 10.40
N ARG A 196 17.40 12.76 11.20
CA ARG A 196 17.64 14.14 10.76
C ARG A 196 18.72 14.85 11.56
#